data_AF-A0A1Q8YHV3-F1
#
_entry.id   AF-A0A1Q8YHV3-F1
#
_cell.length_a   1.000
_cell.length_b   1.000
_cell.length_c   1.000
_cell.angle_alpha   90.00
_cell.angle_beta   90.00
_cell.angle_gamma   90.00
#
_symmetry.space_group_name_H-M   'P 1'
#
loop_
_entity.id
_entity.type
_entity.pdbx_description
1 polymer ?
#
loop_
_entity_poly.entity_id
_entity_poly.type
_entity_poly.pdbx_seq_one_letter_code
_entity_poly.pdbx_strand_id
1 'polypeptide(L)'
;MKIHEYQGKEILRQAGVPVPRGIAAFTVQEAVEAAQKLGGPVWVVKAQIHAGGRGKGGGVKLARSIDEVRQLASEILGMQLVTHQTGPLGQKVRRLLIEDGADIKKEYYVSAVTDRTSQRVAMIVSSEGGMDIEHVAEVSPEKIITEIVDPATGLTDAQATKLSNAIGVPADSVAQAADVLQKIYKVYMDTDASLVEINPLILEGNGNIKAIDAKFNFDANALYRHPEIVAYRDLDEEDPAEVEASKFDLAYISLDGDIGCLVNGAGLAMATMDTIKLFGAEPANFLDVGGGATPEKVTEAFKIMLKNPKVKAILVNIFGGIMKCDTIAHGVITACKATHLSVPLVVRMKGTNEEMGKKNAGRVWPAHHQRRHHGRRRSKSGRRCQSRSLNVVKPCGTDRSYAKRASSVPN
;
A
#
# COMPACT_ATOMS: atom_id res chain seq x y z
N MET A 1 -4.85 4.63 5.64
CA MET A 1 -5.99 3.87 5.08
C MET A 1 -6.47 4.54 3.81
N LYS A 2 -6.97 3.79 2.82
CA LYS A 2 -7.53 4.35 1.57
C LYS A 2 -9.06 4.21 1.58
N ILE A 3 -9.74 5.04 0.79
CA ILE A 3 -11.18 4.93 0.54
C ILE A 3 -11.45 5.01 -0.96
N HIS A 4 -12.66 4.59 -1.36
CA HIS A 4 -13.13 4.70 -2.74
C HIS A 4 -13.47 6.15 -3.11
N GLU A 5 -13.45 6.43 -4.41
CA GLU A 5 -13.72 7.76 -4.95
C GLU A 5 -15.10 8.29 -4.53
N TYR A 6 -16.15 7.45 -4.56
CA TYR A 6 -17.49 7.90 -4.16
C TYR A 6 -17.55 8.35 -2.68
N GLN A 7 -16.73 7.76 -1.82
CA GLN A 7 -16.61 8.14 -0.40
C GLN A 7 -15.80 9.43 -0.27
N GLY A 8 -14.72 9.59 -1.04
CA GLY A 8 -13.97 10.85 -1.12
C GLY A 8 -14.83 12.01 -1.58
N LYS A 9 -15.68 11.79 -2.60
CA LYS A 9 -16.65 12.77 -3.09
C LYS A 9 -17.72 13.13 -2.06
N GLU A 10 -18.14 12.18 -1.22
CA GLU A 10 -19.04 12.47 -0.10
C GLU A 10 -18.40 13.45 0.88
N ILE A 11 -17.15 13.21 1.29
CA ILE A 11 -16.38 14.09 2.19
C ILE A 11 -16.23 15.49 1.57
N LEU A 12 -15.83 15.56 0.29
CA LEU A 12 -15.70 16.82 -0.43
C LEU A 12 -17.01 17.60 -0.51
N ARG A 13 -18.13 16.91 -0.78
CA ARG A 13 -19.46 17.53 -0.86
C ARG A 13 -19.90 18.10 0.48
N GLN A 14 -19.63 17.39 1.58
CA GLN A 14 -19.92 17.86 2.94
C GLN A 14 -19.12 19.12 3.29
N ALA A 15 -17.91 19.27 2.74
CA ALA A 15 -17.10 20.49 2.86
C ALA A 15 -17.47 21.60 1.84
N GLY A 16 -18.49 21.38 1.01
CA GLY A 16 -18.94 22.35 0.01
C GLY A 16 -18.03 22.48 -1.20
N VAL A 17 -17.20 21.47 -1.49
CA VAL A 17 -16.48 21.35 -2.77
C VAL A 17 -17.43 20.82 -3.83
N PRO A 18 -17.59 21.49 -4.98
CA PRO A 18 -18.45 21.00 -6.05
C PRO A 18 -17.90 19.69 -6.63
N VAL A 19 -18.72 18.64 -6.55
CA VAL A 19 -18.49 17.32 -7.18
C VAL A 19 -19.73 16.99 -8.02
N PRO A 20 -19.64 16.16 -9.06
CA PRO A 20 -20.83 15.74 -9.78
C PRO A 20 -21.75 14.90 -8.88
N ARG A 21 -23.02 14.82 -9.26
CA ARG A 21 -23.97 13.94 -8.58
C ARG A 21 -23.64 12.51 -9.01
N GLY A 22 -23.44 11.65 -8.04
CA GLY A 22 -23.15 10.25 -8.29
C GLY A 22 -23.71 9.35 -7.20
N ILE A 23 -23.99 8.10 -7.59
CA ILE A 23 -24.56 7.09 -6.72
C ILE A 23 -23.74 5.81 -6.89
N ALA A 24 -23.27 5.26 -5.77
CA ALA A 24 -22.59 3.98 -5.76
C ALA A 24 -23.59 2.84 -6.03
N ALA A 25 -23.16 1.83 -6.78
CA ALA A 25 -23.95 0.66 -7.12
C ALA A 25 -23.13 -0.62 -6.93
N PHE A 26 -23.73 -1.64 -6.33
CA PHE A 26 -23.12 -2.94 -6.04
C PHE A 26 -23.67 -4.04 -6.95
N THR A 27 -24.70 -3.73 -7.74
CA THR A 27 -25.26 -4.59 -8.77
C THR A 27 -25.49 -3.81 -10.05
N VAL A 28 -25.61 -4.52 -11.18
CA VAL A 28 -26.01 -3.91 -12.46
C VAL A 28 -27.38 -3.23 -12.36
N GLN A 29 -28.29 -3.83 -11.59
CA GLN A 29 -29.63 -3.28 -11.38
C GLN A 29 -29.58 -1.96 -10.61
N GLU A 30 -28.80 -1.89 -9.52
CA GLU A 30 -28.56 -0.64 -8.80
C GLU A 30 -27.90 0.43 -9.69
N ALA A 31 -27.02 0.04 -10.62
CA ALA A 31 -26.40 0.98 -11.55
C ALA A 31 -27.44 1.60 -12.52
N VAL A 32 -28.40 0.80 -12.99
CA VAL A 32 -29.52 1.27 -13.81
C VAL A 32 -30.43 2.21 -13.01
N GLU A 33 -30.79 1.84 -11.78
CA GLU A 33 -31.62 2.65 -10.89
C GLU A 33 -30.93 3.98 -10.53
N ALA A 34 -29.62 3.94 -10.31
CA ALA A 34 -28.80 5.13 -10.09
C ALA A 34 -28.87 6.09 -11.28
N ALA A 35 -28.67 5.60 -12.51
CA ALA A 35 -28.78 6.42 -13.72
C ALA A 35 -30.19 7.02 -13.90
N GLN A 36 -31.25 6.23 -13.64
CA GLN A 36 -32.63 6.71 -13.68
C GLN A 36 -32.88 7.82 -12.65
N LYS A 37 -32.36 7.67 -11.43
CA LYS A 37 -32.51 8.65 -10.35
C LYS A 37 -31.73 9.93 -10.60
N LEU A 38 -30.53 9.83 -11.15
CA LEU A 38 -29.73 10.98 -11.56
C LEU A 38 -30.41 11.76 -12.69
N GLY A 39 -31.03 11.02 -13.63
CA GLY A 39 -31.59 11.58 -14.85
C GLY A 39 -30.51 12.16 -15.75
N GLY A 40 -30.91 12.94 -16.76
CA GLY A 40 -30.01 13.56 -17.71
C GLY A 40 -29.74 12.72 -18.96
N PRO A 41 -28.93 13.25 -19.90
CA PRO A 41 -28.69 12.59 -21.19
C PRO A 41 -27.41 11.73 -21.24
N VAL A 42 -26.52 11.88 -20.26
CA VAL A 42 -25.18 11.27 -20.25
C VAL A 42 -24.78 10.89 -18.83
N TRP A 43 -24.24 9.67 -18.69
CA TRP A 43 -23.69 9.14 -17.44
C TRP A 43 -22.27 8.63 -17.63
N VAL A 44 -21.53 8.53 -16.55
CA VAL A 44 -20.22 7.87 -16.50
C VAL A 44 -20.33 6.67 -15.56
N VAL A 45 -19.94 5.49 -16.04
CA VAL A 45 -19.82 4.26 -15.27
C VAL A 45 -18.36 4.09 -14.86
N LYS A 46 -18.07 4.23 -13.56
CA LYS A 46 -16.71 4.17 -13.01
C LYS A 46 -16.54 2.97 -12.08
N ALA A 47 -15.59 2.10 -12.39
CA ALA A 47 -15.07 1.10 -11.48
C ALA A 47 -14.54 1.77 -10.21
N GLN A 48 -14.88 1.20 -9.06
CA GLN A 48 -14.40 1.69 -7.77
C GLN A 48 -13.40 0.67 -7.22
N ILE A 49 -12.13 1.05 -7.34
CA ILE A 49 -10.96 0.39 -6.75
C ILE A 49 -10.05 1.48 -6.18
N HIS A 50 -9.20 1.17 -5.21
CA HIS A 50 -8.30 2.15 -4.60
C HIS A 50 -7.15 2.59 -5.52
N ALA A 51 -6.84 1.80 -6.54
CA ALA A 51 -5.77 2.10 -7.49
C ALA A 51 -6.22 3.12 -8.56
N GLY A 52 -5.31 4.02 -8.94
CA GLY A 52 -5.49 4.99 -10.02
C GLY A 52 -5.35 4.37 -11.41
N GLY A 53 -5.49 5.20 -12.45
CA GLY A 53 -5.32 4.76 -13.85
C GLY A 53 -6.50 3.97 -14.43
N ARG A 54 -7.66 4.01 -13.78
CA ARG A 54 -8.86 3.21 -14.12
C ARG A 54 -9.36 3.46 -15.54
N GLY A 55 -9.29 4.70 -16.03
CA GLY A 55 -9.71 5.04 -17.40
C GLY A 55 -8.89 4.30 -18.47
N LYS A 56 -7.56 4.29 -18.34
CA LYS A 56 -6.66 3.54 -19.25
C LYS A 56 -6.88 2.03 -19.16
N GLY A 57 -7.31 1.53 -18.00
CA GLY A 57 -7.65 0.11 -17.78
C GLY A 57 -9.06 -0.28 -18.24
N GLY A 58 -9.84 0.64 -18.84
CA GLY A 58 -11.21 0.37 -19.29
C GLY A 58 -12.27 0.39 -18.19
N GLY A 59 -11.90 0.81 -16.97
CA GLY A 59 -12.80 0.91 -15.82
C GLY A 59 -13.58 2.22 -15.73
N VAL A 60 -13.45 3.13 -16.70
CA VAL A 60 -14.25 4.38 -16.77
C VAL A 60 -14.80 4.50 -18.16
N LYS A 61 -16.13 4.50 -18.30
CA LYS A 61 -16.81 4.54 -19.61
C LYS A 61 -18.03 5.47 -19.58
N LEU A 62 -18.28 6.14 -20.69
CA LEU A 62 -19.39 7.07 -20.87
C LEU A 62 -20.59 6.36 -21.51
N ALA A 63 -21.79 6.61 -20.98
CA ALA A 63 -23.06 6.07 -21.44
C ALA A 63 -24.01 7.20 -21.84
N ARG A 64 -24.78 7.02 -22.92
CA ARG A 64 -25.78 7.97 -23.45
C ARG A 64 -27.21 7.46 -23.36
N SER A 65 -27.41 6.28 -22.78
CA SER A 65 -28.72 5.70 -22.54
C SER A 65 -28.69 4.78 -21.32
N ILE A 66 -29.85 4.49 -20.74
CA ILE A 66 -29.98 3.53 -19.64
C ILE A 66 -29.54 2.12 -20.07
N ASP A 67 -29.77 1.75 -21.34
CA ASP A 67 -29.33 0.47 -21.88
C ASP A 67 -27.80 0.39 -22.00
N GLU A 68 -27.15 1.48 -22.41
CA GLU A 68 -25.68 1.58 -22.37
C GLU A 68 -25.15 1.50 -20.93
N VAL A 69 -25.79 2.15 -19.96
CA VAL A 69 -25.40 2.02 -18.54
C VAL A 69 -25.45 0.55 -18.10
N ARG A 70 -26.53 -0.16 -18.44
CA ARG A 70 -26.68 -1.60 -18.10
C ARG A 70 -25.58 -2.44 -18.73
N GLN A 71 -25.30 -2.23 -20.02
CA GLN A 71 -24.25 -2.96 -20.73
C GLN A 71 -22.88 -2.71 -20.08
N LEU A 72 -22.49 -1.44 -19.93
CA LEU A 72 -21.19 -1.07 -19.40
C LEU A 72 -21.01 -1.50 -17.95
N ALA A 73 -22.06 -1.41 -17.12
CA ALA A 73 -22.05 -1.91 -15.76
C ALA A 73 -21.84 -3.43 -15.71
N SER A 74 -22.44 -4.19 -16.64
CA SER A 74 -22.26 -5.64 -16.74
C SER A 74 -20.86 -6.04 -17.19
N GLU A 75 -20.21 -5.22 -18.03
CA GLU A 75 -18.83 -5.43 -18.47
C GLU A 75 -17.81 -5.11 -17.36
N ILE A 76 -18.06 -4.05 -16.59
CA ILE A 76 -17.12 -3.54 -15.59
C ILE A 76 -17.28 -4.26 -14.25
N LEU A 77 -18.51 -4.52 -13.79
CA LEU A 77 -18.72 -5.17 -12.49
C LEU A 77 -18.24 -6.61 -12.55
N GLY A 78 -17.33 -6.97 -11.63
CA GLY A 78 -16.72 -8.29 -11.55
C GLY A 78 -15.46 -8.47 -12.40
N MET A 79 -15.10 -7.49 -13.25
CA MET A 79 -13.85 -7.56 -14.03
C MET A 79 -12.61 -7.50 -13.12
N GLN A 80 -11.51 -8.08 -13.59
CA GLN A 80 -10.20 -7.88 -12.99
C GLN A 80 -9.55 -6.66 -13.64
N LEU A 81 -9.62 -5.50 -12.96
CA LEU A 81 -9.15 -4.23 -13.51
C LEU A 81 -7.64 -4.11 -13.30
N VAL A 82 -6.91 -4.21 -14.42
CA VAL A 82 -5.46 -4.01 -14.46
C VAL A 82 -5.17 -2.55 -14.77
N THR A 83 -4.42 -1.90 -13.88
CA THR A 83 -3.85 -0.57 -14.09
C THR A 83 -2.34 -0.61 -13.84
N HIS A 84 -1.64 0.46 -14.16
CA HIS A 84 -0.22 0.59 -13.83
C HIS A 84 0.06 0.52 -12.31
N GLN A 85 -0.96 0.72 -11.45
CA GLN A 85 -0.84 0.69 -9.98
C GLN A 85 -1.27 -0.64 -9.34
N THR A 86 -2.02 -1.49 -10.05
CA THR A 86 -2.46 -2.80 -9.52
C THR A 86 -1.51 -3.95 -9.85
N GLY A 87 -0.58 -3.73 -10.78
CA GLY A 87 0.24 -4.80 -11.34
C GLY A 87 -0.59 -5.82 -12.17
N PRO A 88 0.01 -6.96 -12.55
CA PRO A 88 -0.58 -7.90 -13.50
C PRO A 88 -1.78 -8.67 -12.96
N LEU A 89 -1.93 -8.78 -11.63
CA LEU A 89 -3.06 -9.46 -11.01
C LEU A 89 -4.35 -8.62 -11.05
N GLY A 90 -4.24 -7.31 -11.24
CA GLY A 90 -5.38 -6.38 -11.22
C GLY A 90 -6.10 -6.34 -9.88
N GLN A 91 -7.16 -5.54 -9.82
CA GLN A 91 -8.09 -5.50 -8.68
C GLN A 91 -9.50 -5.86 -9.15
N LYS A 92 -10.19 -6.73 -8.40
CA LYS A 92 -11.54 -7.15 -8.77
C LYS A 92 -12.52 -6.01 -8.50
N VAL A 93 -13.23 -5.58 -9.53
CA VAL A 93 -14.24 -4.52 -9.39
C VAL A 93 -15.49 -5.09 -8.73
N ARG A 94 -15.79 -4.65 -7.51
CA ARG A 94 -16.94 -5.12 -6.72
C ARG A 94 -18.05 -4.10 -6.56
N ARG A 95 -17.77 -2.85 -6.93
CA ARG A 95 -18.71 -1.74 -6.82
C ARG A 95 -18.43 -0.74 -7.94
N LEU A 96 -19.46 -0.02 -8.34
CA LEU A 96 -19.45 0.99 -9.39
C LEU A 96 -19.86 2.35 -8.79
N LEU A 97 -19.46 3.42 -9.45
CA LEU A 97 -20.02 4.75 -9.28
C LEU A 97 -20.66 5.15 -10.60
N ILE A 98 -21.96 5.46 -10.56
CA ILE A 98 -22.70 6.03 -11.67
C ILE A 98 -22.83 7.52 -11.41
N GLU A 99 -22.41 8.33 -12.36
CA GLU A 99 -22.25 9.77 -12.18
C GLU A 99 -22.76 10.54 -13.38
N ASP A 100 -23.24 11.78 -13.17
CA ASP A 100 -23.59 12.69 -14.26
C ASP A 100 -22.37 12.98 -15.17
N GLY A 101 -22.61 13.12 -16.47
CA GLY A 101 -21.62 13.69 -17.38
C GLY A 101 -21.26 15.14 -17.01
N ALA A 102 -20.01 15.54 -17.24
CA ALA A 102 -19.53 16.91 -17.05
C ALA A 102 -19.04 17.51 -18.37
N ASP A 103 -19.26 18.82 -18.56
CA ASP A 103 -18.81 19.57 -19.73
C ASP A 103 -17.37 20.05 -19.52
N ILE A 104 -16.40 19.20 -19.82
CA ILE A 104 -14.99 19.44 -19.51
C ILE A 104 -14.38 20.39 -20.55
N LYS A 105 -14.06 21.63 -20.14
CA LYS A 105 -13.34 22.60 -20.97
C LYS A 105 -11.84 22.54 -20.75
N LYS A 106 -11.41 22.33 -19.50
CA LYS A 106 -9.99 22.17 -19.12
C LYS A 106 -9.87 21.31 -17.87
N GLU A 107 -8.83 20.50 -17.81
CA GLU A 107 -8.50 19.66 -16.66
C GLU A 107 -7.26 20.21 -15.95
N TYR A 108 -7.30 20.22 -14.63
CA TYR A 108 -6.22 20.59 -13.74
C TYR A 108 -5.93 19.45 -12.76
N TYR A 109 -4.75 19.47 -12.18
CA TYR A 109 -4.38 18.61 -11.07
C TYR A 109 -4.31 19.43 -9.78
N VAL A 110 -4.81 18.86 -8.68
CA VAL A 110 -4.66 19.43 -7.32
C VAL A 110 -4.36 18.31 -6.33
N SER A 111 -3.40 18.53 -5.43
CA SER A 111 -3.21 17.67 -4.27
C SER A 111 -2.75 18.41 -3.02
N ALA A 112 -3.13 17.91 -1.86
CA ALA A 112 -2.62 18.28 -0.55
C ALA A 112 -1.88 17.08 0.05
N VAL A 113 -0.61 17.28 0.46
CA VAL A 113 0.23 16.22 1.04
C VAL A 113 1.12 16.81 2.15
N THR A 114 1.48 16.04 3.17
CA THR A 114 2.52 16.45 4.13
C THR A 114 3.89 16.35 3.46
N ASP A 115 4.50 17.49 3.17
CA ASP A 115 5.88 17.55 2.71
C ASP A 115 6.84 17.31 3.89
N ARG A 116 7.61 16.23 3.79
CA ARG A 116 8.54 15.81 4.85
C ARG A 116 9.72 16.76 5.01
N THR A 117 10.08 17.51 3.97
CA THR A 117 11.22 18.43 4.01
C THR A 117 10.88 19.68 4.82
N SER A 118 9.78 20.33 4.48
CA SER A 118 9.28 21.51 5.19
C SER A 118 8.51 21.17 6.47
N GLN A 119 8.12 19.90 6.66
CA GLN A 119 7.29 19.42 7.77
C GLN A 119 5.95 20.16 7.85
N ARG A 120 5.42 20.56 6.68
CA ARG A 120 4.19 21.31 6.51
C ARG A 120 3.36 20.68 5.40
N VAL A 121 2.11 21.12 5.26
CA VAL A 121 1.27 20.68 4.13
C VAL A 121 1.69 21.46 2.89
N ALA A 122 1.97 20.73 1.81
CA ALA A 122 2.20 21.26 0.49
C ALA A 122 0.90 21.16 -0.33
N MET A 123 0.41 22.31 -0.80
CA MET A 123 -0.63 22.40 -1.81
C MET A 123 0.04 22.43 -3.19
N ILE A 124 -0.17 21.37 -3.96
CA ILE A 124 0.44 21.15 -5.26
C ILE A 124 -0.65 21.27 -6.33
N VAL A 125 -0.41 22.05 -7.37
CA VAL A 125 -1.33 22.20 -8.50
C VAL A 125 -0.57 22.10 -9.83
N SER A 126 -1.26 21.68 -10.89
CA SER A 126 -0.72 21.70 -12.24
C SER A 126 -1.78 22.00 -13.29
N SER A 127 -1.36 22.60 -14.41
CA SER A 127 -2.19 22.74 -15.61
C SER A 127 -2.42 21.43 -16.36
N GLU A 128 -1.69 20.36 -16.00
CA GLU A 128 -1.75 19.05 -16.64
C GLU A 128 -2.62 18.09 -15.83
N GLY A 129 -3.94 18.31 -15.84
CA GLY A 129 -4.91 17.36 -15.26
C GLY A 129 -5.14 16.11 -16.13
N GLY A 130 -5.73 15.07 -15.54
CA GLY A 130 -6.13 13.85 -16.24
C GLY A 130 -4.99 12.88 -16.55
N MET A 131 -3.77 13.20 -16.11
CA MET A 131 -2.57 12.38 -16.31
C MET A 131 -1.82 12.13 -15.00
N ASP A 132 -0.83 11.25 -15.07
CA ASP A 132 0.00 10.85 -13.93
C ASP A 132 0.93 11.99 -13.53
N ILE A 133 0.82 12.49 -12.29
CA ILE A 133 1.54 13.70 -11.87
C ILE A 133 3.04 13.42 -11.75
N GLU A 134 3.42 12.19 -11.44
CA GLU A 134 4.80 11.73 -11.39
C GLU A 134 5.47 11.86 -12.77
N HIS A 135 4.74 11.58 -13.84
CA HIS A 135 5.23 11.78 -15.20
C HIS A 135 5.41 13.27 -15.54
N VAL A 136 4.49 14.13 -15.09
CA VAL A 136 4.63 15.58 -15.24
C VAL A 136 5.86 16.07 -14.47
N ALA A 137 6.11 15.54 -13.27
CA ALA A 137 7.27 15.91 -12.47
C ALA A 137 8.60 15.52 -13.12
N GLU A 138 8.63 14.43 -13.90
CA GLU A 138 9.82 14.00 -14.64
C GLU A 138 10.02 14.79 -15.95
N VAL A 139 8.94 15.04 -16.71
CA VAL A 139 9.03 15.59 -18.08
C VAL A 139 8.85 17.10 -18.15
N SER A 140 8.02 17.68 -17.29
CA SER A 140 7.68 19.11 -17.28
C SER A 140 7.49 19.65 -15.85
N PRO A 141 8.52 19.55 -14.98
CA PRO A 141 8.42 19.93 -13.57
C PRO A 141 8.01 21.39 -13.36
N GLU A 142 8.29 22.28 -14.32
CA GLU A 142 7.90 23.69 -14.27
C GLU A 142 6.38 23.91 -14.28
N LYS A 143 5.60 22.91 -14.72
CA LYS A 143 4.14 22.95 -14.70
C LYS A 143 3.55 22.55 -13.34
N ILE A 144 4.39 22.17 -12.38
CA ILE A 144 3.98 21.82 -11.01
C ILE A 144 4.27 23.01 -10.11
N ILE A 145 3.22 23.59 -9.55
CA ILE A 145 3.30 24.74 -8.67
C ILE A 145 2.94 24.29 -7.26
N THR A 146 3.81 24.62 -6.30
CA THR A 146 3.66 24.20 -4.92
C THR A 146 3.67 25.39 -3.98
N GLU A 147 2.69 25.47 -3.09
CA GLU A 147 2.67 26.39 -1.96
C GLU A 147 2.76 25.61 -0.65
N ILE A 148 3.69 26.02 0.22
CA ILE A 148 3.81 25.46 1.57
C ILE A 148 2.91 26.25 2.51
N VAL A 149 1.99 25.56 3.16
CA VAL A 149 0.96 26.19 3.98
C VAL A 149 1.41 26.23 5.44
N ASP A 150 1.28 27.40 6.07
CA ASP A 150 1.46 27.50 7.52
C ASP A 150 0.22 26.95 8.24
N PRO A 151 0.36 25.93 9.10
CA PRO A 151 -0.78 25.33 9.78
C PRO A 151 -1.51 26.30 10.72
N ALA A 152 -0.88 27.38 11.17
CA ALA A 152 -1.53 28.36 12.04
C ALA A 152 -2.52 29.27 11.29
N THR A 153 -2.25 29.55 10.02
CA THR A 153 -3.10 30.43 9.18
C THR A 153 -3.98 29.66 8.21
N GLY A 154 -3.61 28.41 7.89
CA GLY A 154 -4.20 27.65 6.80
C GLY A 154 -3.87 28.24 5.43
N LEU A 155 -4.46 27.66 4.37
CA LEU A 155 -4.27 28.14 3.00
C LEU A 155 -4.97 29.49 2.84
N THR A 156 -4.16 30.55 2.74
CA THR A 156 -4.67 31.91 2.61
C THR A 156 -5.29 32.17 1.24
N ASP A 157 -6.20 33.14 1.15
CA ASP A 157 -6.81 33.57 -0.12
C ASP A 157 -5.75 34.00 -1.15
N ALA A 158 -4.71 34.72 -0.70
CA ALA A 158 -3.59 35.13 -1.55
C ALA A 158 -2.84 33.92 -2.14
N GLN A 159 -2.58 32.87 -1.35
CA GLN A 159 -1.95 31.65 -1.83
C GLN A 159 -2.87 30.88 -2.80
N ALA A 160 -4.15 30.72 -2.45
CA ALA A 160 -5.11 30.02 -3.28
C ALA A 160 -5.35 30.71 -4.63
N THR A 161 -5.44 32.05 -4.62
CA THR A 161 -5.52 32.88 -5.84
C THR A 161 -4.24 32.77 -6.67
N LYS A 162 -3.06 32.79 -6.03
CA LYS A 162 -1.77 32.60 -6.72
C LYS A 162 -1.71 31.25 -7.42
N LEU A 163 -2.06 30.16 -6.74
CA LEU A 163 -2.10 28.80 -7.31
C LEU A 163 -3.06 28.71 -8.50
N SER A 164 -4.28 29.27 -8.36
CA SER A 164 -5.30 29.27 -9.41
C SER A 164 -4.85 30.02 -10.66
N ASN A 165 -4.23 31.19 -10.49
CA ASN A 165 -3.66 31.95 -11.60
C ASN A 165 -2.50 31.22 -12.27
N ALA A 166 -1.63 30.57 -11.48
CA ALA A 166 -0.43 29.91 -11.98
C ALA A 166 -0.72 28.73 -12.93
N ILE A 167 -1.85 28.03 -12.74
CA ILE A 167 -2.30 26.95 -13.63
C ILE A 167 -3.18 27.45 -14.79
N GLY A 168 -3.42 28.75 -14.87
CA GLY A 168 -4.21 29.39 -15.92
C GLY A 168 -5.71 29.09 -15.78
N VAL A 169 -6.26 29.25 -14.58
CA VAL A 169 -7.71 29.41 -14.37
C VAL A 169 -8.13 30.78 -14.92
N PRO A 170 -9.21 30.90 -15.73
CA PRO A 170 -9.69 32.19 -16.23
C PRO A 170 -10.13 33.12 -15.09
N ALA A 171 -9.95 34.44 -15.27
CA ALA A 171 -10.19 35.45 -14.24
C ALA A 171 -11.56 35.30 -13.54
N ASP A 172 -12.63 35.07 -14.30
CA ASP A 172 -14.00 34.93 -13.78
C ASP A 172 -14.18 33.67 -12.90
N SER A 173 -13.30 32.68 -13.04
CA SER A 173 -13.33 31.41 -12.31
C SER A 173 -12.32 31.34 -11.15
N VAL A 174 -11.39 32.30 -11.06
CA VAL A 174 -10.30 32.28 -10.06
C VAL A 174 -10.83 32.28 -8.63
N ALA A 175 -11.85 33.10 -8.34
CA ALA A 175 -12.43 33.16 -6.98
C ALA A 175 -13.01 31.81 -6.55
N GLN A 176 -13.70 31.10 -7.46
CA GLN A 176 -14.24 29.78 -7.17
C GLN A 176 -13.14 28.72 -7.04
N ALA A 177 -12.12 28.77 -7.91
CA ALA A 177 -10.98 27.87 -7.82
C ALA A 177 -10.24 28.05 -6.48
N ALA A 178 -10.00 29.29 -6.06
CA ALA A 178 -9.37 29.60 -4.78
C ALA A 178 -10.16 29.05 -3.58
N ASP A 179 -11.48 29.28 -3.55
CA ASP A 179 -12.38 28.72 -2.52
C ASP A 179 -12.31 27.18 -2.49
N VAL A 180 -12.32 26.52 -3.65
CA VAL A 180 -12.18 25.06 -3.75
C VAL A 180 -10.83 24.58 -3.20
N LEU A 181 -9.72 25.24 -3.53
CA LEU A 181 -8.39 24.89 -3.01
C LEU A 181 -8.33 25.02 -1.48
N GLN A 182 -8.93 26.07 -0.92
CA GLN A 182 -9.00 26.28 0.54
C GLN A 182 -9.84 25.21 1.22
N LYS A 183 -10.97 24.83 0.63
CA LYS A 183 -11.80 23.72 1.14
C LYS A 183 -11.10 22.37 1.07
N ILE A 184 -10.36 22.09 -0.01
CA ILE A 184 -9.54 20.87 -0.13
C ILE A 184 -8.49 20.83 0.99
N TYR A 185 -7.78 21.94 1.22
CA TYR A 185 -6.84 22.06 2.33
C TYR A 185 -7.52 21.83 3.68
N LYS A 186 -8.69 22.43 3.90
CA LYS A 186 -9.47 22.24 5.13
C LYS A 186 -9.86 20.78 5.32
N VAL A 187 -10.34 20.11 4.27
CA VAL A 187 -10.67 18.68 4.30
C VAL A 187 -9.45 17.85 4.67
N TYR A 188 -8.28 18.15 4.09
CA TYR A 188 -7.03 17.45 4.43
C TYR A 188 -6.76 17.52 5.94
N MET A 189 -6.87 18.73 6.53
CA MET A 189 -6.61 18.97 7.94
C MET A 189 -7.68 18.37 8.87
N ASP A 190 -8.96 18.53 8.53
CA ASP A 190 -10.09 18.11 9.37
C ASP A 190 -10.26 16.57 9.43
N THR A 191 -9.72 15.85 8.44
CA THR A 191 -9.89 14.39 8.32
C THR A 191 -8.61 13.60 8.65
N ASP A 192 -7.53 14.28 9.05
CA ASP A 192 -6.20 13.68 9.20
C ASP A 192 -5.78 12.88 7.95
N ALA A 193 -6.07 13.45 6.78
CA ALA A 193 -5.60 12.88 5.53
C ALA A 193 -4.07 12.95 5.48
N SER A 194 -3.46 11.93 4.88
CA SER A 194 -2.06 11.95 4.44
C SER A 194 -1.91 12.26 2.95
N LEU A 195 -3.01 12.16 2.20
CA LEU A 195 -3.13 12.60 0.81
C LEU A 195 -4.59 12.96 0.52
N VAL A 196 -4.81 14.13 -0.07
CA VAL A 196 -6.03 14.44 -0.82
C VAL A 196 -5.62 14.81 -2.22
N GLU A 197 -6.05 14.07 -3.22
CA GLU A 197 -5.70 14.26 -4.62
C GLU A 197 -6.98 14.35 -5.46
N ILE A 198 -7.11 15.44 -6.22
CA ILE A 198 -8.19 15.70 -7.16
C ILE A 198 -7.60 15.71 -8.56
N ASN A 199 -7.87 14.65 -9.32
CA ASN A 199 -7.31 14.46 -10.65
C ASN A 199 -8.33 13.81 -11.61
N PRO A 200 -9.11 14.60 -12.37
CA PRO A 200 -8.97 16.05 -12.56
C PRO A 200 -9.89 16.90 -11.66
N LEU A 201 -9.40 18.11 -11.35
CA LEU A 201 -10.25 19.28 -11.08
C LEU A 201 -10.54 19.95 -12.42
N ILE A 202 -11.80 20.15 -12.79
CA ILE A 202 -12.15 20.68 -14.12
C ILE A 202 -12.64 22.12 -14.06
N LEU A 203 -12.44 22.81 -15.18
CA LEU A 203 -13.19 23.98 -15.60
C LEU A 203 -14.31 23.53 -16.54
N GLU A 204 -15.55 23.93 -16.25
CA GLU A 204 -16.71 23.70 -17.11
C GLU A 204 -16.84 24.79 -18.19
N GLY A 205 -17.61 24.52 -19.25
CA GLY A 205 -17.89 25.50 -20.31
C GLY A 205 -18.51 26.81 -19.81
N ASN A 206 -19.29 26.73 -18.72
CA ASN A 206 -19.92 27.87 -18.04
C ASN A 206 -19.00 28.59 -17.03
N GLY A 207 -17.74 28.18 -16.90
CA GLY A 207 -16.77 28.78 -15.99
C GLY A 207 -16.75 28.17 -14.58
N ASN A 208 -17.59 27.18 -14.29
CA ASN A 208 -17.60 26.55 -12.97
C ASN A 208 -16.40 25.63 -12.75
N ILE A 209 -15.98 25.52 -11.49
CA ILE A 209 -14.95 24.59 -11.03
C ILE A 209 -15.58 23.37 -10.36
N LYS A 210 -15.13 22.16 -10.71
CA LYS A 210 -15.68 20.91 -10.17
C LYS A 210 -14.62 19.82 -10.02
N ALA A 211 -14.63 19.10 -8.89
CA ALA A 211 -13.76 17.95 -8.65
C ALA A 211 -14.41 16.67 -9.23
N ILE A 212 -13.86 16.17 -10.34
CA ILE A 212 -14.42 15.01 -11.08
C ILE A 212 -13.87 13.68 -10.58
N ASP A 213 -12.71 13.69 -9.94
CA ASP A 213 -12.15 12.51 -9.30
C ASP A 213 -11.55 12.90 -7.95
N ALA A 214 -11.47 11.94 -7.05
CA ALA A 214 -10.99 12.16 -5.70
C ALA A 214 -10.32 10.89 -5.17
N LYS A 215 -9.08 11.05 -4.70
CA LYS A 215 -8.30 10.00 -4.08
C LYS A 215 -7.84 10.48 -2.71
N PHE A 216 -8.08 9.64 -1.71
CA PHE A 216 -7.81 9.95 -0.32
C PHE A 216 -6.95 8.85 0.30
N ASN A 217 -5.90 9.26 1.00
CA ASN A 217 -5.23 8.43 1.99
C ASN A 217 -5.33 9.12 3.35
N PHE A 218 -5.53 8.36 4.40
CA PHE A 218 -5.59 8.83 5.79
C PHE A 218 -4.41 8.31 6.60
N ASP A 219 -3.96 9.11 7.57
CA ASP A 219 -2.98 8.67 8.56
C ASP A 219 -3.60 7.58 9.45
N ALA A 220 -3.03 6.38 9.43
CA ALA A 220 -3.48 5.28 10.25
C ALA A 220 -3.40 5.59 11.76
N ASN A 221 -2.47 6.45 12.17
CA ASN A 221 -2.30 6.84 13.57
C ASN A 221 -3.42 7.74 14.09
N ALA A 222 -4.18 8.39 13.22
CA ALA A 222 -5.29 9.27 13.59
C ALA A 222 -6.65 8.58 13.56
N LEU A 223 -6.76 7.36 13.00
CA LEU A 223 -8.04 6.68 12.80
C LEU A 223 -8.84 6.43 14.09
N TYR A 224 -8.18 6.37 15.25
CA TYR A 224 -8.87 6.21 16.54
C TYR A 224 -9.85 7.34 16.86
N ARG A 225 -9.66 8.53 16.28
CA ARG A 225 -10.55 9.70 16.43
C ARG A 225 -11.46 9.96 15.22
N HIS A 226 -11.45 9.06 14.23
CA HIS A 226 -12.26 9.15 13.01
C HIS A 226 -13.06 7.86 12.75
N PRO A 227 -14.00 7.48 13.64
CA PRO A 227 -14.81 6.28 13.46
C PRO A 227 -15.63 6.29 12.15
N GLU A 228 -16.06 7.47 11.69
CA GLU A 228 -16.75 7.68 10.44
C GLU A 228 -15.89 7.34 9.21
N ILE A 229 -14.58 7.62 9.26
CA ILE A 229 -13.64 7.27 8.20
C ILE A 229 -13.33 5.77 8.26
N VAL A 230 -13.12 5.21 9.45
CA VAL A 230 -12.88 3.77 9.64
C VAL A 230 -14.03 2.93 9.06
N ALA A 231 -15.28 3.41 9.16
CA ALA A 231 -16.45 2.75 8.57
C ALA A 231 -16.38 2.63 7.04
N TYR A 232 -15.56 3.42 6.36
CA TYR A 232 -15.35 3.33 4.90
C TYR A 232 -14.35 2.25 4.48
N ARG A 233 -13.60 1.65 5.42
CA ARG A 233 -12.54 0.68 5.10
C ARG A 233 -13.08 -0.49 4.30
N ASP A 234 -12.46 -0.75 3.16
CA ASP A 234 -12.77 -1.90 2.31
C ASP A 234 -11.66 -2.93 2.38
N LEU A 235 -11.91 -4.05 3.07
CA LEU A 235 -10.93 -5.13 3.20
C LEU A 235 -10.75 -5.94 1.90
N ASP A 236 -11.68 -5.84 0.94
CA ASP A 236 -11.54 -6.49 -0.37
C ASP A 236 -10.47 -5.81 -1.26
N GLU A 237 -10.03 -4.60 -0.89
CA GLU A 237 -8.98 -3.82 -1.57
C GLU A 237 -7.61 -3.93 -0.88
N GLU A 238 -7.50 -4.74 0.16
CA GLU A 238 -6.27 -4.98 0.91
C GLU A 238 -5.80 -6.44 0.69
N ASP A 239 -4.50 -6.69 0.84
CA ASP A 239 -3.99 -8.07 0.77
C ASP A 239 -4.55 -8.88 1.96
N PRO A 240 -5.21 -10.03 1.73
CA PRO A 240 -5.78 -10.85 2.79
C PRO A 240 -4.79 -11.26 3.89
N ALA A 241 -3.52 -11.47 3.53
CA ALA A 241 -2.45 -11.79 4.46
C ALA A 241 -2.10 -10.59 5.36
N GLU A 242 -2.10 -9.37 4.82
CA GLU A 242 -1.91 -8.14 5.58
C GLU A 242 -3.09 -7.88 6.52
N VAL A 243 -4.32 -8.11 6.05
CA VAL A 243 -5.54 -8.01 6.88
C VAL A 243 -5.49 -9.00 8.04
N GLU A 244 -5.11 -10.25 7.79
CA GLU A 244 -4.96 -11.27 8.84
C GLU A 244 -3.86 -10.91 9.84
N ALA A 245 -2.71 -10.45 9.36
CA ALA A 245 -1.60 -9.99 10.18
C ALA A 245 -2.00 -8.82 11.11
N SER A 246 -2.78 -7.87 10.59
CA SER A 246 -3.21 -6.69 11.34
C SER A 246 -4.03 -7.01 12.59
N LYS A 247 -4.73 -8.15 12.62
CA LYS A 247 -5.51 -8.62 13.79
C LYS A 247 -4.63 -8.97 14.99
N PHE A 248 -3.33 -9.16 14.76
CA PHE A 248 -2.34 -9.51 15.78
C PHE A 248 -1.29 -8.40 15.98
N ASP A 249 -1.57 -7.18 15.48
CA ASP A 249 -0.64 -6.06 15.38
C ASP A 249 0.70 -6.43 14.71
N LEU A 250 0.64 -7.28 13.68
CA LEU A 250 1.81 -7.63 12.87
C LEU A 250 1.85 -6.70 11.66
N ALA A 251 2.96 -5.97 11.50
CA ALA A 251 3.19 -5.22 10.27
C ALA A 251 3.76 -6.18 9.23
N TYR A 252 2.91 -6.64 8.32
CA TYR A 252 3.22 -7.62 7.29
C TYR A 252 3.06 -7.01 5.90
N ILE A 253 3.91 -7.38 4.95
CA ILE A 253 3.74 -7.07 3.51
C ILE A 253 4.16 -8.31 2.73
N SER A 254 3.30 -8.78 1.83
CA SER A 254 3.60 -9.90 0.93
C SER A 254 4.61 -9.49 -0.14
N LEU A 255 5.58 -10.36 -0.44
CA LEU A 255 6.54 -10.19 -1.54
C LEU A 255 6.64 -11.48 -2.38
N ASP A 256 7.28 -11.40 -3.54
CA ASP A 256 7.33 -12.48 -4.52
C ASP A 256 8.45 -13.52 -4.33
N GLY A 257 9.23 -13.42 -3.26
CA GLY A 257 10.39 -14.27 -3.00
C GLY A 257 10.08 -15.64 -2.39
N ASP A 258 11.15 -16.29 -1.93
CA ASP A 258 11.14 -17.67 -1.41
C ASP A 258 11.72 -17.82 0.00
N ILE A 259 12.21 -16.75 0.64
CA ILE A 259 12.64 -16.76 2.04
C ILE A 259 11.70 -15.89 2.89
N GLY A 260 10.92 -16.54 3.76
CA GLY A 260 10.09 -15.85 4.73
C GLY A 260 10.93 -15.17 5.80
N CYS A 261 10.54 -13.98 6.24
CA CYS A 261 11.26 -13.22 7.28
C CYS A 261 10.36 -12.99 8.50
N LEU A 262 10.91 -13.17 9.70
CA LEU A 262 10.29 -12.71 10.94
C LEU A 262 11.32 -11.94 11.75
N VAL A 263 11.06 -10.66 11.95
CA VAL A 263 12.01 -9.72 12.55
C VAL A 263 11.30 -8.82 13.55
N ASN A 264 12.01 -8.31 14.55
CA ASN A 264 11.50 -7.26 15.44
C ASN A 264 12.20 -5.92 15.16
N GLY A 265 11.40 -4.93 14.79
CA GLY A 265 11.79 -3.60 14.35
C GLY A 265 11.86 -3.47 12.82
N ALA A 266 11.09 -2.53 12.26
CA ALA A 266 10.99 -2.27 10.83
C ALA A 266 12.34 -2.05 10.14
N GLY A 267 13.25 -1.29 10.74
CA GLY A 267 14.60 -1.06 10.18
C GLY A 267 15.44 -2.34 10.08
N LEU A 268 15.33 -3.23 11.08
CA LEU A 268 16.01 -4.53 11.05
C LEU A 268 15.34 -5.47 10.05
N ALA A 269 14.02 -5.39 9.90
CA ALA A 269 13.26 -6.18 8.93
C ALA A 269 13.71 -5.85 7.50
N MET A 270 13.78 -4.56 7.15
CA MET A 270 14.32 -4.08 5.87
C MET A 270 15.76 -4.55 5.63
N ALA A 271 16.67 -4.33 6.60
CA ALA A 271 18.06 -4.77 6.47
C ALA A 271 18.21 -6.30 6.34
N THR A 272 17.29 -7.07 6.94
CA THR A 272 17.27 -8.54 6.82
C THR A 272 16.88 -8.96 5.40
N MET A 273 15.86 -8.33 4.83
CA MET A 273 15.47 -8.55 3.43
C MET A 273 16.59 -8.16 2.46
N ASP A 274 17.23 -7.01 2.68
CA ASP A 274 18.37 -6.57 1.88
C ASP A 274 19.53 -7.57 1.94
N THR A 275 19.77 -8.14 3.13
CA THR A 275 20.80 -9.17 3.31
C THR A 275 20.46 -10.45 2.55
N ILE A 276 19.19 -10.90 2.58
CA ILE A 276 18.73 -12.05 1.78
C ILE A 276 19.01 -11.81 0.30
N LYS A 277 18.63 -10.62 -0.20
CA LYS A 277 18.82 -10.22 -1.60
C LYS A 277 20.30 -10.11 -1.98
N LEU A 278 21.11 -9.53 -1.10
CA LEU A 278 22.56 -9.42 -1.27
C LEU A 278 23.24 -10.79 -1.42
N PHE A 279 22.70 -11.83 -0.79
CA PHE A 279 23.21 -13.21 -0.89
C PHE A 279 22.50 -14.06 -1.95
N GLY A 280 21.70 -13.45 -2.83
CA GLY A 280 21.18 -14.06 -4.06
C GLY A 280 19.88 -14.87 -3.89
N ALA A 281 19.15 -14.68 -2.80
CA ALA A 281 17.80 -15.21 -2.63
C ALA A 281 16.78 -14.05 -2.58
N GLU A 282 15.49 -14.34 -2.68
CA GLU A 282 14.45 -13.30 -2.69
C GLU A 282 13.61 -13.35 -1.40
N PRO A 283 13.40 -12.23 -0.69
CA PRO A 283 12.53 -12.19 0.47
C PRO A 283 11.07 -12.41 0.05
N ALA A 284 10.37 -13.32 0.74
CA ALA A 284 8.98 -13.66 0.47
C ALA A 284 7.98 -12.73 1.18
N ASN A 285 8.44 -11.98 2.18
CA ASN A 285 7.62 -11.01 2.90
C ASN A 285 8.50 -10.04 3.70
N PHE A 286 7.92 -8.88 4.02
CA PHE A 286 8.32 -8.07 5.17
C PHE A 286 7.45 -8.48 6.36
N LEU A 287 8.03 -8.60 7.56
CA LEU A 287 7.27 -8.80 8.79
C LEU A 287 8.02 -8.24 9.99
N ASP A 288 7.41 -7.26 10.63
CA ASP A 288 7.81 -6.72 11.92
C ASP A 288 6.82 -7.15 13.02
N VAL A 289 7.31 -7.93 14.00
CA VAL A 289 6.53 -8.35 15.19
C VAL A 289 6.46 -7.26 16.28
N GLY A 290 7.11 -6.12 16.08
CA GLY A 290 7.20 -5.03 17.04
C GLY A 290 8.07 -5.36 18.25
N GLY A 291 7.86 -4.64 19.35
CA GLY A 291 8.65 -4.81 20.59
C GLY A 291 8.41 -6.13 21.34
N GLY A 292 7.38 -6.91 20.98
CA GLY A 292 6.98 -8.13 21.68
C GLY A 292 6.75 -9.31 20.73
N ALA A 293 7.60 -10.34 20.84
CA ALA A 293 7.47 -11.60 20.10
C ALA A 293 6.77 -12.67 20.95
N THR A 294 5.49 -12.46 21.27
CA THR A 294 4.71 -13.46 22.02
C THR A 294 4.55 -14.75 21.21
N PRO A 295 4.41 -15.94 21.86
CA PRO A 295 4.22 -17.19 21.13
C PRO A 295 3.03 -17.18 20.16
N GLU A 296 1.95 -16.48 20.51
CA GLU A 296 0.77 -16.31 19.66
C GLU A 296 1.11 -15.52 18.40
N LYS A 297 1.69 -14.32 18.54
CA LYS A 297 2.09 -13.48 17.39
C LYS A 297 3.06 -14.22 16.45
N VAL A 298 4.01 -14.97 17.02
CA VAL A 298 4.97 -15.77 16.22
C VAL A 298 4.27 -16.94 15.51
N THR A 299 3.28 -17.57 16.14
CA THR A 299 2.51 -18.67 15.53
C THR A 299 1.69 -18.18 14.35
N GLU A 300 0.99 -17.06 14.51
CA GLU A 300 0.17 -16.47 13.44
C GLU A 300 1.05 -15.95 12.29
N ALA A 301 2.18 -15.31 12.61
CA ALA A 301 3.19 -14.94 11.61
C ALA A 301 3.63 -16.14 10.76
N PHE A 302 3.86 -17.30 11.38
CA PHE A 302 4.24 -18.52 10.66
C PHE A 302 3.09 -19.06 9.80
N LYS A 303 1.87 -19.08 10.31
CA LYS A 303 0.70 -19.50 9.53
C LYS A 303 0.53 -18.64 8.28
N ILE A 304 0.65 -17.31 8.41
CA ILE A 304 0.52 -16.37 7.30
C ILE A 304 1.62 -16.62 6.26
N MET A 305 2.90 -16.67 6.66
CA MET A 305 4.01 -16.93 5.74
C MET A 305 3.87 -18.27 5.00
N LEU A 306 3.43 -19.33 5.70
CA LEU A 306 3.33 -20.68 5.14
C LEU A 306 2.15 -20.87 4.17
N LYS A 307 1.21 -19.91 4.09
CA LYS A 307 0.19 -19.90 3.03
C LYS A 307 0.81 -19.63 1.65
N ASN A 308 1.97 -18.97 1.60
CA ASN A 308 2.70 -18.76 0.36
C ASN A 308 3.50 -20.02 -0.01
N PRO A 309 3.10 -20.79 -1.04
CA PRO A 309 3.77 -22.03 -1.42
C PRO A 309 5.18 -21.81 -2.00
N LYS A 310 5.55 -20.57 -2.35
CA LYS A 310 6.90 -20.23 -2.81
C LYS A 310 7.91 -20.22 -1.66
N VAL A 311 7.46 -20.11 -0.40
CA VAL A 311 8.35 -20.06 0.77
C VAL A 311 9.05 -21.41 0.93
N LYS A 312 10.38 -21.39 0.79
CA LYS A 312 11.25 -22.57 0.92
C LYS A 312 12.05 -22.59 2.21
N ALA A 313 12.15 -21.47 2.92
CA ALA A 313 12.81 -21.35 4.22
C ALA A 313 12.30 -20.12 4.98
N ILE A 314 12.46 -20.10 6.31
CA ILE A 314 12.15 -18.94 7.15
C ILE A 314 13.41 -18.47 7.87
N LEU A 315 13.70 -17.17 7.82
CA LEU A 315 14.73 -16.50 8.58
C LEU A 315 14.10 -15.69 9.73
N VAL A 316 14.33 -16.14 10.96
CA VAL A 316 14.02 -15.40 12.18
C VAL A 316 15.25 -14.61 12.60
N ASN A 317 15.16 -13.29 12.58
CA ASN A 317 16.24 -12.39 13.04
C ASN A 317 15.71 -11.50 14.16
N ILE A 318 16.01 -11.87 15.40
CA ILE A 318 15.51 -11.15 16.58
C ILE A 318 16.66 -10.55 17.39
N PHE A 319 16.52 -9.25 17.68
CA PHE A 319 17.35 -8.55 18.65
C PHE A 319 16.56 -8.43 19.96
N GLY A 320 16.98 -9.15 20.99
CA GLY A 320 16.22 -9.40 22.22
C GLY A 320 15.65 -8.15 22.87
N GLY A 321 16.36 -7.02 22.84
CA GLY A 321 15.86 -5.76 23.37
C GLY A 321 15.33 -5.93 24.80
N ILE A 322 14.02 -5.78 24.99
CA ILE A 322 13.31 -5.98 26.27
C ILE A 322 13.00 -7.46 26.62
N MET A 323 13.05 -8.37 25.64
CA MET A 323 12.78 -9.80 25.79
C MET A 323 14.07 -10.62 25.93
N LYS A 324 14.01 -11.69 26.73
CA LYS A 324 15.12 -12.66 26.84
C LYS A 324 15.07 -13.64 25.67
N CYS A 325 16.24 -13.98 25.10
CA CYS A 325 16.34 -14.86 23.93
C CYS A 325 15.81 -16.27 24.19
N ASP A 326 15.84 -16.77 25.44
CA ASP A 326 15.26 -18.07 25.79
C ASP A 326 13.73 -18.08 25.72
N THR A 327 13.05 -17.00 26.14
CA THR A 327 11.60 -16.84 26.00
C THR A 327 11.20 -16.80 24.53
N ILE A 328 11.96 -16.06 23.72
CA ILE A 328 11.72 -15.95 22.27
C ILE A 328 11.95 -17.31 21.60
N ALA A 329 13.03 -18.02 21.94
CA ALA A 329 13.30 -19.35 21.43
C ALA A 329 12.16 -20.32 21.77
N HIS A 330 11.60 -20.25 22.98
CA HIS A 330 10.44 -21.05 23.36
C HIS A 330 9.21 -20.71 22.49
N GLY A 331 8.93 -19.42 22.26
CA GLY A 331 7.83 -19.00 21.37
C GLY A 331 7.98 -19.51 19.94
N VAL A 332 9.19 -19.41 19.37
CA VAL A 332 9.51 -19.96 18.03
C VAL A 332 9.32 -21.47 17.98
N ILE A 333 9.79 -22.20 19.00
CA ILE A 333 9.61 -23.67 19.09
C ILE A 333 8.13 -24.04 19.14
N THR A 334 7.36 -23.33 19.96
CA THR A 334 5.91 -23.55 20.11
C THR A 334 5.20 -23.30 18.79
N ALA A 335 5.52 -22.20 18.11
CA ALA A 335 5.00 -21.88 16.79
C ALA A 335 5.33 -22.97 15.76
N CYS A 336 6.59 -23.43 15.69
CA CYS A 336 6.99 -24.50 14.76
C CYS A 336 6.17 -25.78 14.94
N LYS A 337 5.89 -26.16 16.20
CA LYS A 337 5.09 -27.35 16.52
C LYS A 337 3.63 -27.14 16.14
N ALA A 338 3.06 -25.98 16.49
CA ALA A 338 1.67 -25.65 16.19
C ALA A 338 1.39 -25.57 14.68
N THR A 339 2.34 -25.04 13.90
CA THR A 339 2.18 -24.90 12.44
C THR A 339 2.68 -26.09 11.63
N HIS A 340 3.22 -27.13 12.29
CA HIS A 340 3.84 -28.28 11.62
C HIS A 340 4.86 -27.85 10.56
N LEU A 341 5.79 -26.96 10.96
CA LEU A 341 6.73 -26.32 10.05
C LEU A 341 7.53 -27.34 9.21
N SER A 342 7.30 -27.31 7.89
CA SER A 342 7.90 -28.24 6.92
C SER A 342 9.10 -27.67 6.16
N VAL A 343 9.37 -26.37 6.29
CA VAL A 343 10.50 -25.68 5.65
C VAL A 343 11.65 -25.45 6.65
N PRO A 344 12.92 -25.39 6.21
CA PRO A 344 14.04 -25.07 7.07
C PRO A 344 13.86 -23.72 7.77
N LEU A 345 14.27 -23.66 9.02
CA LEU A 345 14.25 -22.45 9.83
C LEU A 345 15.69 -21.98 10.04
N VAL A 346 15.95 -20.69 10.01
CA VAL A 346 17.25 -20.12 10.38
C VAL A 346 17.00 -19.11 11.46
N VAL A 347 17.62 -19.28 12.62
CA VAL A 347 17.35 -18.44 13.77
C VAL A 347 18.63 -17.70 14.17
N ARG A 348 18.58 -16.38 14.09
CA ARG A 348 19.58 -15.48 14.65
C ARG A 348 18.93 -14.71 15.79
N MET A 349 19.47 -14.89 16.99
CA MET A 349 19.07 -14.15 18.18
C MET A 349 20.27 -13.44 18.77
N LYS A 350 20.06 -12.22 19.27
CA LYS A 350 21.09 -11.51 20.04
C LYS A 350 20.46 -10.73 21.19
N GLY A 351 20.92 -10.94 22.42
CA GLY A 351 20.40 -10.24 23.60
C GLY A 351 20.70 -11.00 24.89
N THR A 352 19.93 -10.72 25.94
CA THR A 352 19.97 -11.44 27.22
C THR A 352 19.66 -12.91 27.01
N ASN A 353 20.40 -13.81 27.67
CA ASN A 353 20.27 -15.27 27.54
C ASN A 353 20.47 -15.81 26.10
N GLU A 354 21.23 -15.12 25.25
CA GLU A 354 21.51 -15.55 23.87
C GLU A 354 21.99 -17.00 23.78
N GLU A 355 22.99 -17.39 24.58
CA GLU A 355 23.55 -18.74 24.53
C GLU A 355 22.51 -19.80 24.93
N MET A 356 21.64 -19.47 25.89
CA MET A 356 20.55 -20.35 26.31
C MET A 356 19.47 -20.47 25.23
N GLY A 357 19.09 -19.35 24.60
CA GLY A 357 18.15 -19.32 23.48
C GLY A 357 18.66 -20.13 22.28
N LYS A 358 19.94 -19.97 21.91
CA LYS A 358 20.59 -20.79 20.86
C LYS A 358 20.56 -22.27 21.20
N LYS A 359 20.88 -22.64 22.44
CA LYS A 359 20.87 -24.03 22.90
C LYS A 359 19.47 -24.62 22.84
N ASN A 360 18.44 -23.86 23.21
CA ASN A 360 17.06 -24.31 23.15
C ASN A 360 16.58 -24.49 21.70
N ALA A 361 16.82 -23.50 20.84
CA ALA A 361 16.46 -23.57 19.42
C ALA A 361 17.18 -24.72 18.69
N GLY A 362 18.46 -24.96 19.00
CA GLY A 362 19.25 -26.05 18.42
C GLY A 362 18.96 -27.44 18.99
N ARG A 363 18.22 -27.56 20.10
CA ARG A 363 17.86 -28.86 20.71
C ARG A 363 16.57 -29.46 20.17
N VAL A 364 15.63 -28.61 19.73
CA VAL A 364 14.36 -29.05 19.13
C VAL A 364 14.56 -29.57 17.71
N TRP A 365 15.72 -29.25 17.13
CA TRP A 365 16.04 -29.58 15.77
C TRP A 365 17.38 -30.29 15.66
N PRO A 366 17.44 -31.54 15.20
CA PRO A 366 18.72 -32.23 15.15
C PRO A 366 19.66 -31.51 14.18
N ALA A 367 20.79 -31.06 14.72
CA ALA A 367 21.95 -30.55 13.98
C ALA A 367 22.66 -31.69 13.22
N HIS A 368 21.93 -32.47 12.43
CA HIS A 368 22.53 -33.47 11.56
C HIS A 368 23.05 -32.78 10.30
N HIS A 369 24.37 -32.52 10.33
CA HIS A 369 25.22 -31.91 9.32
C HIS A 369 25.38 -30.39 9.35
N GLN A 370 26.01 -29.86 10.40
CA GLN A 370 26.90 -28.71 10.24
C GLN A 370 28.15 -29.14 9.45
N ARG A 371 28.07 -29.20 8.11
CA ARG A 371 29.28 -29.23 7.27
C ARG A 371 29.79 -27.81 7.12
N ARG A 372 30.99 -27.55 7.64
CA ARG A 372 31.76 -26.32 7.39
C ARG A 372 32.10 -26.25 5.89
N HIS A 373 31.31 -25.56 5.08
CA HIS A 373 31.74 -25.10 3.77
C HIS A 373 32.15 -23.63 3.87
N HIS A 374 33.44 -23.38 4.06
CA HIS A 374 34.02 -22.05 3.87
C HIS A 374 34.66 -21.99 2.48
N GLY A 375 34.01 -21.30 1.55
CA GLY A 375 34.68 -20.69 0.42
C GLY A 375 35.54 -19.53 0.92
N ARG A 376 36.85 -19.72 0.98
CA ARG A 376 37.81 -18.63 1.17
C ARG A 376 37.90 -17.83 -0.13
N ARG A 377 37.27 -16.65 -0.21
CA ARG A 377 37.75 -15.59 -1.12
C ARG A 377 38.42 -14.51 -0.27
N ARG A 378 39.74 -14.37 -0.44
CA ARG A 378 40.55 -13.27 0.11
C ARG A 378 40.15 -11.98 -0.61
N SER A 379 39.59 -11.01 0.11
CA SER A 379 39.63 -9.61 -0.35
C SER A 379 41.02 -9.04 -0.02
N LYS A 380 41.62 -8.34 -0.99
CA LYS A 380 42.85 -7.55 -0.81
C LYS A 380 42.51 -6.27 -0.04
N SER A 381 42.16 -6.37 1.22
CA SER A 381 42.24 -5.27 2.19
C SER A 381 42.28 -5.88 3.59
N GLY A 382 43.44 -5.79 4.22
CA GLY A 382 43.80 -6.53 5.44
C GLY A 382 43.08 -6.07 6.70
N ARG A 383 41.77 -6.30 6.81
CA ARG A 383 41.05 -6.32 8.10
C ARG A 383 40.25 -7.61 8.22
N ARG A 384 40.62 -8.44 9.19
CA ARG A 384 39.89 -9.66 9.57
C ARG A 384 38.51 -9.26 10.10
N CYS A 385 37.46 -9.48 9.30
CA CYS A 385 36.10 -9.49 9.80
C CYS A 385 35.85 -10.89 10.39
N GLN A 386 35.64 -10.99 11.71
CA GLN A 386 35.26 -12.26 12.35
C GLN A 386 33.88 -12.69 11.83
N SER A 387 33.82 -13.74 11.01
CA SER A 387 32.55 -14.36 10.62
C SER A 387 31.95 -15.08 11.82
N ARG A 388 30.98 -14.45 12.50
CA ARG A 388 30.12 -15.12 13.48
C ARG A 388 29.09 -15.99 12.74
N SER A 389 28.95 -17.23 13.19
CA SER A 389 28.15 -18.29 12.60
C SER A 389 26.64 -18.01 12.65
N LEU A 390 25.97 -18.15 11.50
CA LEU A 390 24.51 -18.31 11.40
C LEU A 390 24.17 -19.78 11.72
N ASN A 391 23.18 -20.00 12.59
CA ASN A 391 22.69 -21.34 12.90
C ASN A 391 21.59 -21.73 11.91
N VAL A 392 21.94 -22.60 10.96
CA VAL A 392 20.97 -23.18 10.01
C VAL A 392 20.28 -24.37 10.66
N VAL A 393 18.95 -24.36 10.66
CA VAL A 393 18.09 -25.39 11.25
C VAL A 393 17.27 -26.05 10.11
N LYS A 394 17.27 -27.38 10.01
CA LYS A 394 16.62 -28.11 8.88
C LYS A 394 15.09 -28.29 9.12
N PRO A 395 14.32 -28.97 8.25
CA PRO A 395 12.90 -29.33 8.47
C PRO A 395 12.66 -30.81 8.86
N CYS A 396 11.53 -31.11 9.53
CA CYS A 396 11.37 -32.23 10.49
C CYS A 396 10.87 -33.41 9.70
N GLY A 397 11.67 -34.46 9.64
CA GLY A 397 11.32 -35.69 8.94
C GLY A 397 11.25 -35.51 7.44
N THR A 398 12.37 -35.72 6.75
CA THR A 398 12.36 -36.29 5.40
C THR A 398 13.53 -37.24 5.25
N ASP A 399 13.19 -38.43 4.78
CA ASP A 399 14.01 -39.62 4.67
C ASP A 399 15.24 -39.46 3.76
N ARG A 400 16.23 -40.31 3.98
CA ARG A 400 17.53 -40.30 3.28
C ARG A 400 17.38 -40.77 1.82
N SER A 401 17.11 -39.88 0.86
CA SER A 401 17.20 -40.29 -0.57
C SER A 401 17.35 -39.18 -1.62
N TYR A 402 17.99 -38.04 -1.33
CA TYR A 402 18.37 -37.09 -2.38
C TYR A 402 19.80 -36.54 -2.17
N ALA A 403 20.80 -37.39 -2.32
CA ALA A 403 22.20 -36.97 -2.34
C ALA A 403 23.09 -37.94 -3.14
N LYS A 404 22.75 -38.19 -4.41
CA LYS A 404 23.69 -38.71 -5.41
C LYS A 404 23.26 -38.24 -6.80
N ARG A 405 23.79 -37.10 -7.25
CA ARG A 405 24.09 -36.74 -8.65
C ARG A 405 24.40 -35.25 -8.74
N ALA A 406 25.67 -34.89 -8.54
CA ALA A 406 26.30 -33.69 -9.09
C ALA A 406 27.80 -33.77 -8.79
N SER A 407 28.48 -34.76 -9.38
CA SER A 407 29.94 -34.86 -9.33
C SER A 407 30.41 -35.60 -10.57
N SER A 408 30.37 -34.92 -11.72
CA SER A 408 31.17 -35.26 -12.90
C SER A 408 30.84 -34.31 -14.06
N VAL A 409 31.65 -33.26 -14.26
CA VAL A 409 32.18 -32.90 -15.60
C VAL A 409 33.53 -32.18 -15.36
N PRO A 410 34.63 -32.56 -16.04
CA PRO A 410 35.97 -32.05 -15.81
C PRO A 410 36.39 -30.90 -16.76
N ASN A 411 37.47 -30.23 -16.30
CA ASN A 411 38.32 -29.17 -16.86
C ASN A 411 37.79 -27.73 -16.85
#